data_AF-A0A151U1C5-F1
#
_entry.id   AF-A0A151U1C5-F1
#
_cell.length_a   1.000
_cell.length_b   1.000
_cell.length_c   1.000
_cell.angle_alpha   90.00
_cell.angle_beta   90.00
_cell.angle_gamma   90.00
#
_symmetry.space_group_name_H-M   'P 1'
#
loop_
_entity.id
_entity.type
_entity.pdbx_description
1 polymer ?
#
loop_
_entity_poly.entity_id
_entity_poly.type
_entity_poly.pdbx_seq_one_letter_code
_entity_poly.pdbx_strand_id
1 'polypeptide(L)'
;MGYTTCKHNFTRRLEQFREISPEIRRWIDGISLEKWSLAHDDQGRRYGHMTTNLSEAVNKILKGARNLPITALVKCTYGRLVEYFVQRLGQANAELAIGQRYCTKLMDAMRNNQEEATSHFVQRYDYEATRFDVEEAFNPVTQRGGHTWTVLLNERKCECGAFKLIDIHVHMPLPHVLMFA
;
A
#
# COMPACT_ATOMS: atom_id res chain seq x y z
N MET A 1 6.19 11.41 1.63
CA MET A 1 6.77 11.45 0.28
C MET A 1 7.19 10.07 -0.20
N GLY A 2 8.07 9.35 0.52
CA GLY A 2 8.59 8.04 0.10
C GLY A 2 7.61 6.86 0.00
N TYR A 3 6.33 7.06 0.34
CA TYR A 3 5.27 6.04 0.25
C TYR A 3 4.29 6.28 -0.90
N THR A 4 4.45 7.34 -1.70
CA THR A 4 3.60 7.52 -2.88
C THR A 4 4.10 6.62 -4.01
N THR A 5 3.17 5.94 -4.68
CA THR A 5 3.44 5.10 -5.86
C THR A 5 3.52 5.90 -7.16
N CYS A 6 2.88 7.07 -7.20
CA CYS A 6 2.78 7.90 -8.38
C CYS A 6 4.04 8.78 -8.53
N LYS A 7 4.79 8.60 -9.62
CA LYS A 7 6.02 9.38 -9.92
C LYS A 7 5.74 10.87 -10.01
N HIS A 8 4.65 11.28 -10.65
CA HIS A 8 4.28 12.70 -10.76
C HIS A 8 4.07 13.34 -9.38
N ASN A 9 3.26 12.70 -8.53
CA ASN A 9 3.02 13.15 -7.16
C ASN A 9 4.29 13.14 -6.30
N PHE A 10 5.17 12.16 -6.52
CA PHE A 10 6.48 12.09 -5.87
C PHE A 10 7.33 13.29 -6.24
N THR A 11 7.58 13.51 -7.53
CA THR A 11 8.42 14.61 -8.04
C THR A 11 7.91 15.96 -7.58
N ARG A 12 6.60 16.21 -7.70
CA ARG A 12 6.00 17.47 -7.25
C ARG A 12 6.28 17.76 -5.77
N ARG A 13 6.15 16.74 -4.91
CA ARG A 13 6.44 16.88 -3.48
C ARG A 13 7.94 16.98 -3.20
N LEU A 14 8.78 16.29 -3.97
CA LEU A 14 10.23 16.34 -3.84
C LEU A 14 10.77 17.73 -4.14
N GLU A 15 10.29 18.39 -5.20
CA GLU A 15 10.68 19.77 -5.52
C GLU A 15 10.31 20.74 -4.40
N GLN A 16 9.07 20.67 -3.89
CA GLN A 16 8.65 21.47 -2.72
C GLN A 16 9.58 21.29 -1.51
N PHE A 17 10.12 20.08 -1.32
CA PHE A 17 11.02 19.79 -0.21
C PHE A 17 12.45 20.26 -0.47
N ARG A 18 12.90 20.24 -1.73
CA ARG A 18 14.19 20.80 -2.16
C ARG A 18 14.25 22.31 -2.03
N GLU A 19 13.12 22.99 -2.15
CA GLU A 19 13.00 24.45 -1.99
C GLU A 19 13.16 24.92 -0.53
N ILE A 20 13.01 24.03 0.46
CA ILE A 20 13.10 24.39 1.89
C ILE A 20 14.51 24.84 2.28
N SER A 21 15.54 24.15 1.81
CA SER A 21 16.94 24.48 2.13
C SER A 21 17.92 23.82 1.15
N PRO A 22 18.99 24.55 0.74
CA PRO A 22 20.08 23.97 -0.05
C PRO A 22 20.79 22.80 0.65
N GLU A 23 20.80 22.77 1.97
CA GLU A 23 21.40 21.67 2.75
C GLU A 23 20.52 20.42 2.69
N ILE A 24 19.21 20.57 2.86
CA ILE A 24 18.23 19.48 2.72
C ILE A 24 18.27 18.91 1.30
N ARG A 25 18.35 19.77 0.29
CA ARG A 25 18.50 19.37 -1.12
C ARG A 25 19.75 18.51 -1.33
N ARG A 26 20.91 18.98 -0.88
CA ARG A 26 22.18 18.21 -1.00
C ARG A 26 22.11 16.87 -0.27
N TRP A 27 21.50 16.85 0.92
CA TRP A 27 21.34 15.62 1.69
C TRP A 27 20.42 14.61 0.97
N ILE A 28 19.26 15.05 0.50
CA ILE A 28 18.28 14.13 -0.11
C ILE A 28 18.71 13.65 -1.49
N ASP A 29 19.37 14.52 -2.28
CA ASP A 29 19.92 14.17 -3.59
C ASP A 29 21.11 13.19 -3.47
N GLY A 30 21.75 13.13 -2.30
CA GLY A 30 22.82 12.17 -1.99
C GLY A 30 22.32 10.75 -1.71
N ILE A 31 21.01 10.54 -1.54
CA ILE A 31 20.41 9.22 -1.30
C ILE A 31 19.70 8.77 -2.57
N SER A 32 20.17 7.66 -3.16
CA SER A 32 19.51 7.06 -4.33
C SER A 32 18.01 6.86 -4.07
N LEU A 33 17.18 7.37 -4.99
CA LEU A 33 15.71 7.37 -4.88
C LEU A 33 15.14 5.95 -4.68
N GLU A 34 15.75 4.94 -5.30
CA GLU A 34 15.34 3.53 -5.19
C GLU A 34 15.41 3.02 -3.74
N LYS A 35 16.26 3.62 -2.90
CA LYS A 35 16.44 3.18 -1.50
C LYS A 35 15.32 3.67 -0.58
N TRP A 36 14.57 4.72 -0.95
CA TRP A 36 13.65 5.38 -0.02
C TRP A 36 12.32 5.85 -0.63
N SER A 37 12.18 5.85 -1.96
CA SER A 37 10.96 6.26 -2.66
C SER A 37 10.23 5.09 -3.30
N LEU A 38 8.91 5.01 -3.11
CA LEU A 38 8.09 3.89 -3.61
C LEU A 38 7.83 4.01 -5.10
N ALA A 39 7.70 5.23 -5.58
CA ALA A 39 7.57 5.52 -7.00
C ALA A 39 8.82 5.11 -7.81
N HIS A 40 9.96 4.93 -7.15
CA HIS A 40 11.25 4.54 -7.75
C HIS A 40 11.74 3.15 -7.29
N ASP A 41 10.94 2.41 -6.52
CA ASP A 41 11.30 1.05 -6.07
C ASP A 41 10.91 0.03 -7.15
N ASP A 42 11.64 0.06 -8.27
CA ASP A 42 11.30 -0.72 -9.47
C ASP A 42 11.54 -2.24 -9.31
N GLN A 43 12.29 -2.66 -8.28
CA GLN A 43 12.58 -4.07 -7.99
C GLN A 43 12.00 -4.56 -6.66
N GLY A 44 11.25 -3.72 -5.94
CA GLY A 44 10.68 -4.05 -4.65
C GLY A 44 11.70 -4.36 -3.55
N ARG A 45 12.93 -3.85 -3.70
CA ARG A 45 14.05 -4.13 -2.79
C ARG A 45 14.28 -2.99 -1.81
N ARG A 46 13.22 -2.29 -1.42
CA ARG A 46 13.31 -1.31 -0.34
C ARG A 46 13.75 -1.98 0.95
N TYR A 47 14.79 -1.41 1.54
CA TYR A 47 15.23 -1.76 2.87
C TYR A 47 14.31 -1.13 3.92
N GLY A 48 13.41 -1.94 4.47
CA GLY A 48 12.67 -1.65 5.70
C GLY A 48 11.41 -0.80 5.57
N HIS A 49 10.45 -1.08 6.47
CA HIS A 49 9.42 -0.11 6.84
C HIS A 49 10.07 0.93 7.75
N MET A 50 10.31 2.14 7.24
CA MET A 50 10.64 3.32 8.06
C MET A 50 9.41 3.73 8.87
N THR A 51 9.05 2.95 9.87
CA THR A 51 8.01 3.34 10.83
C THR A 51 8.58 3.27 12.22
N THR A 52 8.92 4.44 12.78
CA THR A 52 9.05 4.65 14.24
C THR A 52 7.80 4.18 15.00
N ASN A 53 6.69 3.98 14.27
CA ASN A 53 5.45 3.45 14.79
C ASN A 53 5.60 2.12 15.54
N LEU A 54 6.61 1.28 15.25
CA LEU A 54 6.75 0.04 16.03
C LEU A 54 7.18 0.33 17.47
N SER A 55 8.22 1.14 17.68
CA SER A 55 8.66 1.51 19.03
C SER A 55 7.60 2.35 19.73
N GLU A 56 6.90 3.25 19.02
CA GLU A 56 5.78 4.01 19.57
C GLU A 56 4.57 3.13 19.92
N ALA A 57 4.22 2.15 19.09
CA ALA A 57 3.12 1.21 19.34
C ALA A 57 3.44 0.33 20.55
N VAL A 58 4.66 -0.21 20.61
CA VAL A 58 5.13 -0.95 21.79
C VAL A 58 5.08 -0.03 23.03
N ASN A 59 5.52 1.22 22.91
CA ASN A 59 5.49 2.17 24.01
C ASN A 59 4.05 2.55 24.45
N LYS A 60 3.09 2.56 23.53
CA LYS A 60 1.65 2.73 23.82
C LYS A 60 1.09 1.49 24.53
N ILE A 61 1.39 0.30 24.04
CA ILE A 61 0.98 -0.99 24.64
C ILE A 61 1.48 -1.09 26.08
N LEU A 62 2.72 -0.64 26.33
CA LEU A 62 3.37 -0.70 27.64
C LEU A 62 3.06 0.51 28.54
N LYS A 63 2.34 1.54 28.05
CA LYS A 63 2.12 2.79 28.79
C LYS A 63 1.51 2.57 30.18
N GLY A 64 0.54 1.67 30.29
CA GLY A 64 -0.11 1.32 31.57
C GLY A 64 0.71 0.40 32.49
N ALA A 65 1.83 -0.14 32.00
CA ALA A 65 2.63 -1.14 32.69
C ALA A 65 4.04 -0.64 33.05
N ARG A 66 4.40 0.61 32.69
CA ARG A 66 5.76 1.16 32.89
C ARG A 66 6.25 1.16 34.34
N ASN A 67 5.34 1.17 35.31
CA ASN A 67 5.67 1.17 36.73
C ASN A 67 5.79 -0.26 37.32
N LEU A 68 5.62 -1.29 36.49
CA LEU A 68 5.76 -2.67 36.92
C LEU A 68 7.23 -3.11 36.87
N PRO A 69 7.63 -4.11 37.70
CA PRO A 69 8.92 -4.76 37.57
C PRO A 69 9.13 -5.31 36.15
N ILE A 70 10.37 -5.31 35.68
CA ILE A 70 10.73 -5.82 34.34
C ILE A 70 10.22 -7.25 34.12
N THR A 71 10.26 -8.09 35.15
CA THR A 71 9.76 -9.46 35.11
C THR A 71 8.25 -9.54 34.88
N ALA A 72 7.47 -8.62 35.46
CA ALA A 72 6.03 -8.52 35.24
C ALA A 72 5.72 -8.01 33.83
N LEU A 73 6.48 -7.02 33.34
CA LEU A 73 6.38 -6.53 31.96
C LEU A 73 6.59 -7.65 30.95
N VAL A 74 7.67 -8.43 31.09
CA VAL A 74 7.99 -9.56 30.20
C VAL A 74 6.87 -10.60 30.22
N LYS A 75 6.36 -10.97 31.40
CA LYS A 75 5.25 -11.92 31.53
C LYS A 75 3.97 -11.41 30.86
N CYS A 76 3.61 -10.14 31.06
CA CYS A 76 2.43 -9.54 30.44
C CYS A 76 2.55 -9.47 28.91
N THR A 77 3.72 -9.08 28.38
CA THR A 77 3.97 -9.05 26.93
C THR A 77 3.88 -10.45 26.34
N TYR A 78 4.51 -11.44 26.97
CA TYR A 78 4.42 -12.83 26.54
C TYR A 78 2.97 -13.32 26.51
N GLY A 79 2.21 -13.12 27.58
CA GLY A 79 0.80 -13.52 27.64
C GLY A 79 -0.05 -12.91 26.53
N ARG A 80 0.09 -11.60 26.28
CA ARG A 80 -0.61 -10.91 25.18
C ARG A 80 -0.21 -11.43 23.81
N LEU A 81 1.07 -11.73 23.60
CA LEU A 81 1.53 -12.31 22.34
C LEU A 81 0.92 -13.69 22.12
N VAL A 82 0.94 -14.56 23.13
CA VAL A 82 0.34 -15.90 23.06
C VAL A 82 -1.15 -15.81 22.73
N GLU A 83 -1.90 -14.97 23.46
CA GLU A 83 -3.33 -14.75 23.21
C GLU A 83 -3.59 -14.28 21.77
N TYR A 84 -2.83 -13.28 21.31
CA TYR A 84 -2.93 -12.76 19.95
C TYR A 84 -2.65 -13.85 18.90
N PHE A 85 -1.60 -14.65 19.08
CA PHE A 85 -1.25 -15.71 18.14
C PHE A 85 -2.30 -16.83 18.12
N VAL A 86 -2.81 -17.24 19.27
CA VAL A 86 -3.88 -18.24 19.36
C VAL A 86 -5.13 -17.75 18.64
N GLN A 87 -5.54 -16.50 18.87
CA GLN A 87 -6.70 -15.92 18.19
C GLN A 87 -6.49 -15.84 16.67
N ARG A 88 -5.32 -15.38 16.21
CA ARG A 88 -4.98 -15.29 14.78
C ARG A 88 -4.94 -16.65 14.11
N LEU A 89 -4.36 -17.65 14.77
CA LEU A 89 -4.33 -19.02 14.26
C LEU A 89 -5.74 -19.61 14.18
N GLY A 90 -6.59 -19.37 15.18
CA GLY A 90 -7.99 -19.78 15.14
C GLY A 90 -8.74 -19.18 13.96
N GLN A 91 -8.56 -17.87 13.71
CA GLN A 91 -9.13 -17.19 12.54
C GLN A 91 -8.63 -17.79 11.23
N ALA A 92 -7.31 -17.95 11.08
CA ALA A 92 -6.72 -18.51 9.86
C ALA A 92 -7.22 -19.95 9.60
N ASN A 93 -7.34 -20.77 10.64
CA ASN A 93 -7.88 -22.12 10.51
C ASN A 93 -9.36 -22.13 10.12
N ALA A 94 -10.17 -21.22 10.67
CA ALA A 94 -11.56 -21.09 10.28
C ALA A 94 -11.70 -20.65 8.82
N GLU A 95 -10.89 -19.69 8.37
CA GLU A 95 -10.81 -19.25 6.97
C GLU A 95 -10.39 -20.40 6.04
N LEU A 96 -9.39 -21.19 6.42
CA LEU A 96 -8.97 -22.37 5.67
C LEU A 96 -10.06 -23.44 5.61
N ALA A 97 -10.81 -23.65 6.70
CA ALA A 97 -11.86 -24.66 6.77
C ALA A 97 -13.03 -24.37 5.82
N ILE A 98 -13.34 -23.09 5.57
CA ILE A 98 -14.34 -22.67 4.57
C ILE A 98 -13.76 -22.60 3.14
N GLY A 99 -12.53 -23.05 2.94
CA GLY A 99 -11.85 -23.05 1.63
C GLY A 99 -11.36 -21.68 1.18
N GLN A 100 -11.26 -20.70 2.09
CA GLN A 100 -10.82 -19.36 1.74
C GLN A 100 -9.32 -19.38 1.41
N ARG A 101 -8.97 -18.89 0.21
CA ARG A 101 -7.59 -18.90 -0.29
C ARG A 101 -6.69 -17.88 0.39
N TYR A 102 -7.27 -16.78 0.85
CA TYR A 102 -6.56 -15.64 1.43
C TYR A 102 -7.24 -15.18 2.71
N CYS A 103 -6.54 -14.42 3.54
CA CYS A 103 -7.14 -13.88 4.77
C CYS A 103 -8.31 -12.94 4.46
N THR A 104 -9.28 -12.86 5.38
CA THR A 104 -10.52 -12.09 5.15
C THR A 104 -10.25 -10.64 4.77
N LYS A 105 -9.25 -10.01 5.41
CA LYS A 105 -8.85 -8.63 5.09
C LYS A 105 -8.43 -8.47 3.62
N LEU A 106 -7.74 -9.46 3.06
CA LEU A 106 -7.33 -9.43 1.66
C LEU A 106 -8.52 -9.71 0.73
N MET A 107 -9.37 -10.68 1.07
CA MET A 107 -10.59 -10.97 0.33
C MET A 107 -11.53 -9.77 0.26
N ASP A 108 -11.72 -9.06 1.38
CA ASP A 108 -12.54 -7.85 1.45
C ASP A 108 -11.94 -6.73 0.58
N ALA A 109 -10.63 -6.55 0.61
CA ALA A 109 -9.96 -5.57 -0.24
C ALA A 109 -10.10 -5.92 -1.74
N MET A 110 -10.00 -7.20 -2.10
CA MET A 110 -10.26 -7.65 -3.48
C MET A 110 -11.70 -7.38 -3.90
N ARG A 111 -12.68 -7.68 -3.04
CA ARG A 111 -14.10 -7.41 -3.29
C ARG A 111 -14.35 -5.92 -3.49
N ASN A 112 -13.85 -5.08 -2.59
CA ASN A 112 -13.97 -3.62 -2.72
C ASN A 112 -13.33 -3.11 -4.01
N ASN A 113 -12.14 -3.63 -4.37
CA ASN A 113 -11.50 -3.25 -5.64
C ASN A 113 -12.35 -3.64 -6.85
N GLN A 114 -13.03 -4.79 -6.79
CA GLN A 114 -13.90 -5.25 -7.87
C GLN A 114 -15.18 -4.42 -7.96
N GLU A 115 -15.79 -4.05 -6.83
CA GLU A 115 -16.91 -3.13 -6.78
C GLU A 115 -16.52 -1.75 -7.33
N GLU A 116 -15.37 -1.22 -6.92
CA GLU A 116 -14.85 0.03 -7.46
C GLU A 116 -14.63 -0.08 -8.98
N ALA A 117 -14.06 -1.18 -9.47
CA ALA A 117 -13.85 -1.39 -10.90
C ALA A 117 -15.15 -1.18 -11.69
N THR A 118 -16.28 -1.74 -11.24
CA THR A 118 -17.58 -1.60 -11.95
C THR A 118 -18.04 -0.16 -12.17
N SER A 119 -17.54 0.79 -11.38
CA SER A 119 -17.85 2.22 -11.53
C SER A 119 -16.97 2.96 -12.54
N HIS A 120 -15.96 2.32 -13.13
CA HIS A 120 -15.05 2.96 -14.08
C HIS A 120 -15.51 2.81 -15.53
N PHE A 121 -15.16 3.78 -16.36
CA PHE A 121 -15.31 3.70 -17.82
C PHE A 121 -13.95 3.42 -18.46
N VAL A 122 -13.94 2.54 -19.47
CA VAL A 122 -12.70 2.12 -20.13
C VAL A 122 -12.80 2.41 -21.61
N GLN A 123 -11.83 3.17 -22.11
CA GLN A 123 -11.71 3.49 -23.53
C GLN A 123 -10.44 2.88 -24.11
N ARG A 124 -10.58 2.08 -25.17
CA ARG A 124 -9.47 1.45 -25.89
C ARG A 124 -8.95 2.37 -26.99
N TYR A 125 -7.62 2.54 -27.05
CA TYR A 125 -6.98 3.45 -28.03
C TYR A 125 -6.18 2.75 -29.12
N ASP A 126 -5.91 1.44 -29.01
CA ASP A 126 -5.11 0.70 -29.99
C ASP A 126 -5.78 -0.60 -30.45
N TYR A 127 -5.39 -1.06 -31.65
CA TYR A 127 -5.89 -2.31 -32.24
C TYR A 127 -5.42 -3.53 -31.45
N GLU A 128 -4.18 -3.50 -30.95
CA GLU A 128 -3.57 -4.57 -30.15
C GLU A 128 -4.15 -4.67 -28.73
N ALA A 129 -5.04 -3.74 -28.34
CA ALA A 129 -5.68 -3.70 -27.03
C ALA A 129 -4.65 -3.70 -25.88
N THR A 130 -3.60 -2.91 -26.02
CA THR A 130 -2.51 -2.79 -25.06
C THR A 130 -2.61 -1.50 -24.25
N ARG A 131 -3.29 -0.47 -24.80
CA ARG A 131 -3.45 0.85 -24.19
C ARG A 131 -4.91 1.23 -23.96
N PHE A 132 -5.19 1.59 -22.72
CA PHE A 132 -6.52 1.98 -22.28
C PHE A 132 -6.46 3.23 -21.43
N ASP A 133 -7.47 4.08 -21.57
CA ASP A 133 -7.72 5.13 -20.59
C ASP A 133 -8.89 4.69 -19.72
N VAL A 134 -8.67 4.71 -18.41
CA VAL A 134 -9.63 4.32 -17.39
C VAL A 134 -10.09 5.57 -16.67
N GLU A 135 -11.36 5.92 -16.80
CA GLU A 135 -11.99 7.06 -16.15
C GLU A 135 -12.77 6.60 -14.92
N GLU A 136 -12.39 7.10 -13.75
CA GLU A 136 -13.11 6.93 -12.49
C GLU A 136 -14.42 7.70 -12.51
N ALA A 137 -15.55 7.05 -12.20
CA ALA A 137 -16.79 7.78 -11.99
C ALA A 137 -16.64 8.81 -10.88
N PHE A 138 -17.10 10.03 -11.16
CA PHE A 138 -17.17 11.08 -10.16
C PHE A 138 -18.32 10.79 -9.19
N ASN A 139 -18.02 10.71 -7.90
CA ASN A 139 -19.01 10.56 -6.85
C ASN A 139 -19.39 11.95 -6.28
N PRO A 140 -20.61 12.47 -6.58
CA PRO A 140 -21.02 13.81 -6.16
C PRO A 140 -21.24 13.96 -4.66
N VAL A 141 -21.48 12.86 -3.93
CA VAL A 141 -21.68 12.87 -2.47
C VAL A 141 -20.34 13.01 -1.74
N THR A 142 -19.32 12.28 -2.20
CA THR A 142 -17.99 12.29 -1.56
C THR A 142 -17.04 13.32 -2.18
N GLN A 143 -17.39 13.92 -3.33
CA GLN A 143 -16.55 14.83 -4.10
C GLN A 143 -15.20 14.20 -4.47
N ARG A 144 -15.21 12.90 -4.80
CA ARG A 144 -14.03 12.10 -5.18
C ARG A 144 -14.28 11.37 -6.49
N GLY A 145 -13.20 11.02 -7.20
CA GLY A 145 -13.24 10.38 -8.52
C GLY A 145 -13.13 11.40 -9.66
N GLY A 146 -13.47 10.99 -10.88
CA GLY A 146 -13.31 11.82 -12.09
C GLY A 146 -11.87 11.88 -12.61
N HIS A 147 -11.00 10.97 -12.17
CA HIS A 147 -9.63 10.87 -12.65
C HIS A 147 -9.56 9.93 -13.85
N THR A 148 -8.79 10.34 -14.86
CA THR A 148 -8.46 9.48 -16.00
C THR A 148 -7.03 8.99 -15.86
N TRP A 149 -6.84 7.69 -16.03
CA TRP A 149 -5.54 7.03 -15.92
C TRP A 149 -5.25 6.22 -17.17
N THR A 150 -4.04 6.37 -17.73
CA THR A 150 -3.58 5.50 -18.80
C THR A 150 -3.05 4.18 -18.23
N VAL A 151 -3.53 3.07 -18.76
CA VAL A 151 -3.12 1.69 -18.44
C VAL A 151 -2.49 1.05 -19.68
N LEU A 152 -1.28 0.53 -19.52
CA LEU A 152 -0.54 -0.25 -20.51
C LEU A 152 -0.45 -1.70 -20.02
N LEU A 153 -1.31 -2.59 -20.54
CA LEU A 153 -1.44 -3.96 -20.03
C LEU A 153 -0.19 -4.80 -20.28
N ASN A 154 0.38 -4.74 -21.49
CA ASN A 154 1.60 -5.51 -21.85
C ASN A 154 2.81 -5.12 -21.02
N GLU A 155 2.91 -3.83 -20.66
CA GLU A 155 3.99 -3.33 -19.82
C GLU A 155 3.71 -3.48 -18.32
N ARG A 156 2.51 -3.97 -17.94
CA ARG A 156 2.00 -3.99 -16.55
C ARG A 156 2.20 -2.63 -15.87
N LYS A 157 1.80 -1.55 -16.55
CA LYS A 157 1.94 -0.16 -16.06
C LYS A 157 0.59 0.54 -15.99
N CYS A 158 0.41 1.32 -14.93
CA CYS A 158 -0.67 2.29 -14.77
C CYS A 158 -0.04 3.61 -14.31
N GLU A 159 -0.54 4.75 -14.80
CA GLU A 159 -0.09 6.08 -14.35
C GLU A 159 -0.32 6.33 -12.84
N CYS A 160 -1.31 5.63 -12.26
CA CYS A 160 -1.53 5.55 -10.83
C CYS A 160 -0.36 4.91 -10.05
N GLY A 161 0.54 4.21 -10.74
CA GLY A 161 1.75 3.57 -10.19
C GLY A 161 1.47 2.27 -9.42
N ALA A 162 0.22 1.81 -9.39
CA ALA A 162 -0.19 0.77 -8.46
C ALA A 162 0.19 -0.66 -8.89
N PHE A 163 0.49 -0.91 -10.18
CA PHE A 163 1.04 -2.20 -10.64
C PHE A 163 2.36 -2.56 -9.93
N LYS A 164 3.19 -1.56 -9.57
CA LYS A 164 4.49 -1.77 -8.94
C LYS A 164 4.43 -2.25 -7.49
N LEU A 165 3.30 -2.02 -6.81
CA LEU A 165 3.11 -2.45 -5.42
C LEU A 165 2.81 -3.96 -5.29
N ILE A 166 2.27 -4.55 -6.35
CA ILE A 166 1.62 -5.88 -6.32
C ILE A 166 2.65 -7.00 -6.43
N ASP A 167 3.71 -6.81 -7.23
CA ASP A 167 4.79 -7.80 -7.35
C ASP A 167 5.59 -7.97 -6.03
N ILE A 168 5.43 -7.05 -5.06
CA ILE A 168 6.26 -7.05 -3.85
C ILE A 168 5.62 -7.85 -2.70
N HIS A 169 4.28 -7.86 -2.54
CA HIS A 169 3.71 -8.47 -1.32
C HIS A 169 2.38 -9.20 -1.45
N VAL A 170 1.52 -8.92 -2.44
CA VAL A 170 0.24 -9.61 -2.58
C VAL A 170 -0.25 -9.43 -4.02
N HIS A 171 -0.60 -10.51 -4.71
CA HIS A 171 -1.35 -10.48 -5.97
C HIS A 171 -2.78 -9.92 -5.77
N MET A 172 -2.91 -8.66 -5.35
CA MET A 172 -4.19 -7.97 -5.23
C MET A 172 -4.42 -7.17 -6.52
N PRO A 173 -5.34 -7.59 -7.40
CA PRO A 173 -5.61 -6.85 -8.62
C PRO A 173 -6.27 -5.50 -8.28
N LEU A 174 -5.86 -4.44 -9.00
CA LEU A 174 -6.40 -3.09 -8.84
C LEU A 174 -7.77 -2.97 -9.50
N PRO A 175 -8.60 -2.01 -9.07
CA PRO A 175 -9.84 -1.69 -9.77
C PRO A 175 -9.62 -1.48 -11.27
N HIS A 176 -8.59 -0.69 -11.64
CA HIS A 176 -8.27 -0.39 -13.03
C HIS A 176 -7.83 -1.59 -13.85
N VAL A 177 -7.35 -2.67 -13.22
CA VAL A 177 -6.89 -3.90 -13.91
C VAL A 177 -7.99 -4.95 -13.97
N LEU A 178 -8.84 -5.00 -12.94
CA LEU A 178 -10.00 -5.89 -12.87
C LEU A 178 -11.01 -5.61 -13.98
N MET A 179 -10.98 -4.45 -14.61
CA MET A 179 -11.81 -4.13 -15.78
C MET A 179 -11.47 -4.93 -17.03
N PHE A 180 -10.32 -5.60 -17.05
CA PHE A 180 -9.80 -6.34 -18.21
C PHE A 180 -9.74 -7.87 -18.00
N ALA A 181 -10.24 -8.38 -16.87
CA ALA A 181 -10.25 -9.79 -16.49
C ALA A 181 -11.65 -10.39 -16.64
#